data_AF-A0A527HK28-F1
#
_entry.id   AF-A0A527HK28-F1
#
_cell.length_a   1.000
_cell.length_b   1.000
_cell.length_c   1.000
_cell.angle_alpha   90.00
_cell.angle_beta   90.00
_cell.angle_gamma   90.00
#
_symmetry.space_group_name_H-M   'P 1'
#
loop_
_entity.id
_entity.type
_entity.pdbx_description
1 polymer ?
#
loop_
_entity_poly.entity_id
_entity_poly.type
_entity_poly.pdbx_seq_one_letter_code
_entity_poly.pdbx_strand_id
1 'polypeptide(L)' 'KLQMDRVRYLSLPEPGHLETLLAQHVAIFEAVETGEAKQAGARMAAHLREVLRTVQRLNVARPDLFGQ' A
#
# COMPACT_ATOMS: atom_id res chain seq x y z
N LYS A 1 11.85 6.75 4.65
CA LYS A 1 10.87 7.47 3.80
C LYS A 1 10.96 7.06 2.32
N LEU A 2 12.15 7.06 1.71
CA LEU A 2 12.40 6.78 0.27
C LEU A 2 11.79 5.47 -0.29
N GLN A 3 11.64 4.43 0.54
CA GLN A 3 11.07 3.14 0.13
C GLN A 3 9.57 3.23 -0.20
N MET A 4 8.78 4.06 0.51
CA MET A 4 7.33 4.17 0.29
C MET A 4 6.99 4.94 -0.98
N ASP A 5 7.71 6.03 -1.26
CA ASP A 5 7.53 6.80 -2.49
C ASP A 5 7.92 5.97 -3.73
N ARG A 6 8.97 5.14 -3.61
CA ARG A 6 9.40 4.22 -4.67
C ARG A 6 8.33 3.15 -4.94
N VAL A 7 7.73 2.56 -3.91
CA VAL A 7 6.63 1.59 -4.08
C VAL A 7 5.43 2.24 -4.77
N ARG A 8 5.03 3.44 -4.32
CA ARG A 8 3.91 4.19 -4.91
C ARG A 8 4.13 4.52 -6.38
N TYR A 9 5.37 4.85 -6.77
CA TYR A 9 5.70 5.19 -8.15
C TYR A 9 5.82 3.94 -9.03
N LEU A 10 6.40 2.86 -8.50
CA LEU A 10 6.60 1.62 -9.24
C LEU A 10 5.32 0.80 -9.40
N SER A 11 4.28 1.06 -8.59
CA SER A 11 2.99 0.41 -8.73
C SER A 11 1.99 1.16 -9.64
N LEU A 12 2.37 2.34 -10.15
CA LEU A 12 1.61 3.10 -11.16
C LEU A 12 1.28 2.33 -12.46
N PRO A 13 2.15 1.46 -12.99
CA PRO A 13 1.87 0.74 -14.23
C PRO A 13 0.83 -0.37 -14.09
N GLU A 14 0.46 -0.76 -12.86
CA GLU A 14 -0.45 -1.87 -12.60
C GLU A 14 -1.90 -1.37 -12.59
N PRO A 15 -2.75 -1.76 -13.57
CA PRO A 15 -4.13 -1.30 -13.64
C PRO A 15 -4.91 -1.69 -12.38
N GLY A 16 -5.65 -0.75 -11.79
CA GLY A 16 -6.50 -1.02 -10.62
C GLY A 16 -5.77 -0.96 -9.27
N HIS A 17 -4.44 -0.92 -9.26
CA HIS A 17 -3.68 -0.94 -8.00
C HIS A 17 -3.79 0.39 -7.24
N LEU A 18 -3.71 1.53 -7.95
CA LEU A 18 -3.90 2.84 -7.33
C LEU A 18 -5.32 3.01 -6.78
N GLU A 19 -6.33 2.55 -7.52
CA GLU A 19 -7.73 2.58 -7.10
C GLU A 19 -7.92 1.77 -5.83
N THR A 20 -7.28 0.60 -5.74
CA THR A 20 -7.28 -0.25 -4.55
C THR A 20 -6.63 0.45 -3.35
N LEU A 21 -5.45 1.04 -3.52
CA LEU A 21 -4.77 1.75 -2.43
C LEU A 21 -5.56 2.98 -1.99
N LEU A 22 -6.15 3.73 -2.91
CA LEU A 22 -6.99 4.88 -2.60
C LEU A 22 -8.22 4.45 -1.79
N ALA A 23 -8.93 3.40 -2.21
CA ALA A 23 -10.08 2.87 -1.49
C ALA A 23 -9.70 2.41 -0.07
N GLN A 24 -8.53 1.77 0.10
CA GLN A 24 -8.02 1.39 1.41
C GLN A 24 -7.71 2.62 2.29
N HIS A 25 -7.12 3.68 1.72
CA HIS A 25 -6.86 4.91 2.46
C HIS A 25 -8.15 5.60 2.91
N VAL A 26 -9.15 5.69 2.04
CA VAL A 26 -10.48 6.22 2.39
C VAL A 26 -11.08 5.41 3.54
N ALA A 27 -11.04 4.08 3.45
CA ALA A 27 -11.55 3.23 4.52
C ALA A 27 -10.79 3.43 5.85
N ILE A 28 -9.47 3.58 5.83
CA ILE A 28 -8.70 3.87 7.04
C ILE A 28 -9.13 5.22 7.64
N PHE A 29 -9.25 6.25 6.80
CA PHE A 29 -9.65 7.59 7.21
C PHE A 29 -11.02 7.58 7.89
N GLU A 30 -12.03 6.96 7.26
CA GLU A 30 -13.39 6.86 7.82
C GLU A 30 -13.38 6.21 9.22
N ALA A 31 -12.65 5.10 9.39
CA ALA A 31 -12.60 4.40 10.67
C ALA A 31 -11.88 5.23 11.76
N VAL A 32 -10.93 6.08 11.38
CA VAL A 32 -10.28 7.01 12.31
C VAL A 32 -11.22 8.17 12.66
N GLU A 33 -11.89 8.74 11.66
CA GLU A 33 -12.84 9.84 11.82
C GLU A 33 -14.01 9.47 12.74
N THR A 34 -14.52 8.23 12.64
CA THR A 34 -15.61 7.74 13.50
C THR A 34 -15.13 7.20 14.86
N GLY A 35 -13.83 7.24 15.17
CA GLY A 35 -13.28 6.75 16.44
C GLY A 35 -13.24 5.22 16.59
N GLU A 36 -13.41 4.48 15.49
CA GLU A 36 -13.48 3.01 15.45
C GLU A 36 -12.07 2.38 15.46
N ALA A 37 -11.34 2.53 16.56
CA ALA A 37 -9.92 2.18 16.67
C ALA A 37 -9.59 0.73 16.24
N LYS A 38 -10.45 -0.23 16.58
CA LYS A 38 -10.28 -1.63 16.17
C LYS A 38 -10.41 -1.80 14.65
N GLN A 39 -11.36 -1.10 14.03
CA GLN A 39 -11.55 -1.14 12.59
C GLN A 39 -10.41 -0.42 11.86
N ALA A 40 -9.97 0.72 12.37
CA ALA A 40 -8.80 1.44 11.83
C ALA A 40 -7.55 0.55 11.83
N GLY A 41 -7.29 -0.16 12.94
CA GLY A 41 -6.18 -1.11 13.02
C GLY A 41 -6.30 -2.27 12.03
N ALA A 42 -7.49 -2.85 11.88
CA ALA A 42 -7.72 -3.94 10.93
C ALA A 42 -7.53 -3.48 9.47
N ARG A 43 -8.05 -2.30 9.12
CA ARG A 43 -7.91 -1.69 7.77
C ARG A 43 -6.45 -1.34 7.48
N MET A 44 -5.72 -0.78 8.44
CA MET A 44 -4.29 -0.52 8.31
C MET A 44 -3.48 -1.80 8.11
N ALA A 45 -3.77 -2.87 8.87
CA ALA A 45 -3.10 -4.15 8.70
C ALA A 45 -3.34 -4.76 7.30
N ALA A 46 -4.55 -4.60 6.76
CA ALA A 46 -4.86 -5.03 5.40
C ALA A 46 -4.09 -4.23 4.35
N HIS A 47 -4.05 -2.91 4.49
CA HIS A 47 -3.29 -2.02 3.61
C HIS A 47 -1.79 -2.37 3.59
N LEU A 48 -1.16 -2.54 4.76
CA LEU A 48 0.25 -2.88 4.85
C LEU A 48 0.57 -4.25 4.23
N ARG A 49 -0.34 -5.24 4.34
CA ARG A 49 -0.18 -6.52 3.64
C ARG A 49 -0.17 -6.34 2.12
N GLU A 50 -1.04 -5.47 1.58
CA GLU A 50 -1.08 -5.19 0.15
C GLU A 50 0.19 -4.46 -0.33
N VAL A 51 0.66 -3.49 0.44
CA VAL A 51 1.92 -2.78 0.18
C VAL A 51 3.10 -3.76 0.17
N LEU A 52 3.19 -4.66 1.15
CA LEU A 52 4.27 -5.65 1.21
C LEU A 52 4.24 -6.64 0.04
N ARG A 53 3.04 -7.10 -0.37
CA ARG A 53 2.89 -7.94 -1.58
C ARG A 53 3.38 -7.20 -2.83
N THR A 54 3.05 -5.92 -2.93
CA THR A 54 3.47 -5.06 -4.04
C THR A 54 4.99 -4.90 -4.07
N VAL A 55 5.62 -4.64 -2.92
CA VAL A 55 7.09 -4.62 -2.78
C VAL A 55 7.70 -5.94 -3.25
N GLN A 56 7.18 -7.08 -2.80
CA GLN A 56 7.68 -8.40 -3.18
C GLN A 56 7.56 -8.64 -4.70
N ARG A 57 6.40 -8.33 -5.28
CA ARG A 57 6.16 -8.43 -6.73
C ARG A 57 7.13 -7.55 -7.52
N LEU A 58 7.31 -6.30 -7.09
CA LEU A 58 8.22 -5.36 -7.74
C LEU A 58 9.68 -5.78 -7.61
N ASN A 59 10.09 -6.34 -6.48
CA ASN A 59 11.44 -6.86 -6.29
C ASN A 59 11.74 -8.05 -7.23
N VAL A 60 10.76 -8.94 -7.45
CA VAL A 60 10.88 -10.03 -8.43
C VAL A 60 10.93 -9.50 -9.86
N ALA A 61 10.08 -8.54 -10.21
CA ALA A 61 9.99 -8.01 -11.57
C ALA A 61 11.16 -7.10 -11.94
N ARG A 62 11.73 -6.39 -10.96
CA ARG A 62 12.72 -5.33 -11.13
C ARG A 62 13.80 -5.40 -10.04
N PRO A 63 14.57 -6.50 -9.95
CA PRO A 63 15.59 -6.66 -8.91
C PRO A 63 16.68 -5.57 -8.98
N ASP A 64 16.88 -4.96 -10.15
CA ASP A 64 17.76 -3.81 -10.40
C ASP A 64 17.38 -2.55 -9.61
N LEU A 65 16.12 -2.41 -9.21
CA LEU A 65 15.61 -1.25 -8.47
C LEU A 65 15.63 -1.42 -6.95
N PHE A 66 15.93 -2.64 -6.48
CA PHE A 66 15.91 -3.02 -5.07
C PHE A 66 17.26 -3.59 -4.56
N GLY A 67 18.29 -3.71 -5.42
CA GLY A 67 19.70 -3.83 -5.01
C GLY A 67 20.47 -2.54 -5.29
N GLN A 68 21.29 -1.99 -4.39
CA GLN A 68 21.91 -2.55 -3.18
C GLN A 68 21.22 -2.17 -1.87
#